data_AF-A0A7C4CM69-F1
#
_entry.id   AF-A0A7C4CM69-F1
#
_cell.length_a   1.000
_cell.length_b   1.000
_cell.length_c   1.000
_cell.angle_alpha   90.00
_cell.angle_beta   90.00
_cell.angle_gamma   90.00
#
_symmetry.space_group_name_H-M   'P 1'
#
loop_
_entity.id
_entity.type
_entity.pdbx_description
1 polymer ?
#
loop_
_entity_poly.entity_id
_entity_poly.type
_entity_poly.pdbx_seq_one_letter_code
_entity_poly.pdbx_strand_id
1 'polypeptide(L)'
;MPHFRNPADAVVITFKLILKEKPCIIVSGINIGDNITLDNLFTSGTIAAAIQSLLNDVPAIAFSVEILTSIERRQLKVSNSNIHWRATAEITRFMIENLLSKPYVLNINFPFKIGKRHQCEVNHACKNQV
;
A
#
# COMPACT_ATOMS: atom_id res chain seq x y z
N MET A 1 -23.88 -16.11 4.48
CA MET A 1 -23.38 -15.01 3.62
C MET A 1 -21.87 -15.17 3.46
N PRO A 2 -21.27 -14.91 2.29
CA PRO A 2 -19.81 -15.01 2.16
C PRO A 2 -19.18 -14.04 3.17
N HIS A 3 -18.22 -14.54 3.94
CA HIS A 3 -17.54 -13.76 4.97
C HIS A 3 -16.53 -12.80 4.32
N PHE A 4 -17.02 -11.72 3.70
CA PHE A 4 -16.17 -10.62 3.22
C PHE A 4 -15.52 -9.94 4.43
N ARG A 5 -14.28 -10.31 4.73
CA ARG A 5 -13.62 -9.91 5.99
C ARG A 5 -12.26 -9.25 5.80
N ASN A 6 -11.74 -9.19 4.57
CA ASN A 6 -10.40 -8.65 4.33
C ASN A 6 -10.37 -7.65 3.15
N PRO A 7 -9.32 -6.80 3.06
CA PRO A 7 -9.20 -5.80 1.99
C PRO A 7 -9.14 -6.39 0.57
N ALA A 8 -8.67 -7.63 0.39
CA ALA A 8 -8.62 -8.29 -0.92
C ALA A 8 -10.02 -8.57 -1.47
N ASP A 9 -10.94 -8.99 -0.59
CA ASP A 9 -12.35 -9.20 -0.95
C ASP A 9 -12.99 -7.90 -1.47
N ALA A 10 -12.65 -6.75 -0.87
CA ALA A 10 -13.17 -5.45 -1.30
C ALA A 10 -12.76 -5.11 -2.74
N VAL A 11 -11.53 -5.44 -3.14
CA VAL A 11 -11.06 -5.26 -4.52
C VAL A 11 -11.81 -6.18 -5.48
N VAL A 12 -11.98 -7.46 -5.13
CA VAL A 12 -12.73 -8.43 -5.95
C VAL A 12 -14.17 -7.98 -6.17
N ILE A 13 -14.85 -7.53 -5.10
CA ILE A 13 -16.22 -6.99 -5.19
C ILE A 13 -16.24 -5.75 -6.06
N THR A 14 -15.27 -4.86 -5.91
CA THR A 14 -15.21 -3.60 -6.66
C THR A 14 -15.16 -3.86 -8.16
N PHE A 15 -14.30 -4.76 -8.61
CA PHE A 15 -14.21 -5.14 -10.02
C PHE A 15 -15.43 -5.91 -10.54
N LYS A 16 -16.03 -6.76 -9.71
CA LYS A 16 -17.14 -7.61 -10.15
C LYS A 16 -18.49 -6.89 -10.14
N LEU A 17 -18.69 -5.96 -9.20
CA LEU A 17 -20.03 -5.47 -8.85
C LEU A 17 -20.14 -3.94 -8.81
N ILE A 18 -19.05 -3.18 -8.64
CA ILE A 18 -19.12 -1.74 -8.37
C ILE A 18 -18.68 -0.91 -9.59
N LEU A 19 -17.48 -1.16 -10.10
CA LEU A 19 -16.91 -0.37 -11.19
C LEU A 19 -17.38 -0.90 -12.55
N LYS A 20 -17.80 0.02 -13.42
CA LYS A 20 -18.12 -0.28 -14.82
C LYS A 20 -16.88 -0.30 -15.72
N GLU A 21 -15.84 0.44 -15.33
CA GLU A 21 -14.58 0.59 -16.06
C GLU A 21 -13.42 0.32 -15.12
N LYS A 22 -12.32 -0.23 -15.65
CA LYS A 22 -11.12 -0.50 -14.85
C LYS A 22 -10.48 0.83 -14.40
N PRO A 23 -10.11 0.99 -13.12
CA PRO A 23 -9.38 2.16 -12.67
C PRO A 23 -7.96 2.14 -13.24
N CYS A 24 -7.32 3.31 -13.33
CA CYS A 24 -5.94 3.42 -13.80
C CYS A 24 -4.92 2.83 -12.81
N ILE A 25 -5.22 2.90 -11.51
CA ILE A 25 -4.39 2.37 -10.44
C ILE A 25 -5.25 2.10 -9.21
N ILE A 26 -4.87 1.12 -8.39
CA ILE A 26 -5.46 0.91 -7.05
C ILE A 26 -4.45 1.32 -5.98
N VAL A 27 -4.92 2.01 -4.95
CA VAL A 27 -4.13 2.36 -3.77
C VAL A 27 -4.69 1.66 -2.55
N SER A 28 -3.83 0.94 -1.83
CA SER A 28 -4.18 0.22 -0.61
C SER A 28 -3.35 0.74 0.56
N GLY A 29 -4.00 1.12 1.66
CA GLY A 29 -3.35 1.71 2.84
C GLY A 29 -3.84 3.11 3.17
N ILE A 30 -3.12 3.91 3.96
CA ILE A 30 -1.81 3.62 4.56
C ILE A 30 -1.98 2.69 5.79
N ASN A 31 -1.29 1.55 5.80
CA ASN A 31 -1.27 0.65 6.95
C ASN A 31 -0.47 1.24 8.12
N ILE A 32 -0.96 1.09 9.35
CA ILE A 32 -0.26 1.53 10.57
C ILE A 32 0.51 0.33 11.14
N GLY A 33 1.79 0.25 10.78
CA GLY A 33 2.64 -0.93 10.87
C GLY A 33 3.26 -1.19 9.49
N ASP A 34 4.54 -1.52 9.46
CA ASP A 34 5.28 -1.80 8.23
C ASP A 34 4.99 -3.20 7.69
N ASN A 35 5.21 -3.39 6.39
CA ASN A 35 5.11 -4.68 5.72
C ASN A 35 6.45 -5.01 5.04
N ILE A 36 7.52 -5.11 5.84
CA ILE A 36 8.89 -5.31 5.37
C ILE A 36 9.29 -6.80 5.37
N THR A 37 8.86 -7.57 6.36
CA THR A 37 9.18 -9.01 6.46
C THR A 37 8.38 -9.84 5.44
N LEU A 38 8.92 -11.00 5.03
CA LEU A 38 8.21 -11.95 4.16
C LEU A 38 6.88 -12.40 4.77
N ASP A 39 6.87 -12.68 6.07
CA ASP A 39 5.66 -13.10 6.78
C ASP A 39 4.59 -11.99 6.72
N ASN A 40 4.97 -10.73 6.93
CA ASN A 40 4.05 -9.60 6.78
C ASN A 40 3.64 -9.39 5.32
N LEU A 41 4.51 -9.67 4.35
CA LEU A 41 4.19 -9.56 2.93
C LEU A 41 3.06 -10.51 2.52
N PHE A 42 3.13 -11.78 2.97
CA PHE A 42 2.13 -12.80 2.62
C PHE A 42 0.85 -12.74 3.45
N THR A 43 0.90 -12.17 4.65
CA THR A 43 -0.26 -12.08 5.55
C THR A 43 -0.95 -10.71 5.52
N SER A 44 -0.33 -9.68 4.93
CA SER A 44 -0.88 -8.33 4.91
C SER A 44 -2.07 -8.19 3.95
N GLY A 45 -3.22 -7.81 4.51
CA GLY A 45 -4.40 -7.44 3.74
C GLY A 45 -4.15 -6.27 2.78
N THR A 46 -3.29 -5.32 3.16
CA THR A 46 -2.95 -4.16 2.33
C THR A 46 -2.29 -4.60 1.02
N ILE A 47 -1.33 -5.52 1.11
CA ILE A 47 -0.65 -6.09 -0.05
C ILE A 47 -1.55 -7.07 -0.80
N ALA A 48 -2.34 -7.88 -0.10
CA ALA A 48 -3.29 -8.79 -0.74
C ALA A 48 -4.29 -8.03 -1.63
N ALA A 49 -4.77 -6.85 -1.21
CA ALA A 49 -5.59 -5.97 -2.05
C ALA A 49 -4.84 -5.48 -3.30
N ALA A 50 -3.57 -5.07 -3.16
CA ALA A 50 -2.76 -4.67 -4.31
C ALA A 50 -2.50 -5.85 -5.28
N ILE A 51 -2.29 -7.06 -4.76
CA ILE A 51 -2.15 -8.27 -5.59
C ILE A 51 -3.46 -8.59 -6.32
N GLN A 52 -4.63 -8.46 -5.67
CA GLN A 52 -5.92 -8.64 -6.36
C GLN A 52 -6.10 -7.64 -7.52
N SER A 53 -5.59 -6.42 -7.39
CA SER A 53 -5.57 -5.45 -8.50
C SER A 53 -4.73 -5.96 -9.68
N LEU A 54 -3.53 -6.47 -9.38
CA LEU A 54 -2.62 -7.02 -10.38
C LEU A 54 -3.25 -8.20 -11.14
N LEU A 55 -3.96 -9.09 -10.44
CA LEU A 55 -4.70 -10.21 -11.03
C LEU A 55 -5.83 -9.76 -11.98
N ASN A 56 -6.22 -8.49 -11.93
CA ASN A 56 -7.21 -7.87 -12.81
C ASN A 56 -6.56 -6.90 -13.83
N ASP A 57 -5.24 -7.01 -14.05
CA ASP A 57 -4.44 -6.16 -14.95
C ASP A 57 -4.43 -4.68 -14.61
N VAL A 58 -4.61 -4.34 -13.33
CA VAL A 58 -4.56 -2.95 -12.86
C VAL A 58 -3.36 -2.77 -11.93
N PRO A 59 -2.44 -1.83 -12.21
CA PRO A 59 -1.31 -1.58 -11.33
C PRO A 59 -1.79 -1.10 -9.95
N ALA A 60 -1.00 -1.36 -8.92
CA ALA A 60 -1.36 -0.97 -7.57
C ALA A 60 -0.17 -0.56 -6.71
N ILE A 61 -0.48 0.23 -5.68
CA ILE A 61 0.48 0.65 -4.66
C ILE A 61 -0.09 0.32 -3.29
N ALA A 62 0.67 -0.44 -2.51
CA ALA A 62 0.42 -0.69 -1.09
C ALA A 62 1.30 0.24 -0.27
N PHE A 63 0.69 1.08 0.58
CA PHE A 63 1.41 1.97 1.48
C PHE A 63 1.31 1.53 2.94
N SER A 64 2.42 1.66 3.66
CA SER A 64 2.54 1.38 5.09
C SER A 64 3.41 2.43 5.76
N VAL A 65 3.21 2.65 7.06
CA VAL A 65 4.10 3.48 7.89
C VAL A 65 4.62 2.62 9.03
N GLU A 66 5.93 2.63 9.21
CA GLU A 66 6.63 1.99 10.32
C GLU A 66 6.20 2.60 11.67
N ILE A 67 5.98 1.73 12.65
CA ILE A 67 5.64 2.10 14.01
C ILE A 67 6.48 1.26 14.96
N LEU A 68 7.29 1.91 15.78
CA LEU A 68 8.16 1.25 16.75
C LEU A 68 7.56 1.28 18.16
N THR A 69 6.67 2.23 18.44
CA THR A 69 6.07 2.39 19.78
C THR A 69 4.56 2.63 19.76
N SER A 70 3.89 2.28 20.87
CA SER A 70 2.46 2.58 21.07
C SER A 70 2.16 4.08 21.07
N ILE A 71 3.13 4.92 21.43
CA ILE A 71 3.03 6.38 21.40
C ILE A 71 2.97 6.86 19.96
N GLU A 72 3.88 6.40 19.11
CA GLU A 72 3.90 6.72 17.68
C GLU A 72 2.60 6.28 17.00
N ARG A 73 2.10 5.07 17.33
CA ARG A 73 0.79 4.59 16.86
C ARG A 73 -0.34 5.57 17.19
N ARG A 74 -0.35 6.10 18.43
CA ARG A 74 -1.35 7.07 18.88
C ARG A 74 -1.18 8.41 18.18
N GLN A 75 0.05 8.86 17.98
CA GLN A 75 0.35 10.12 17.28
C GLN A 75 -0.13 10.10 15.81
N LEU A 76 0.09 9.00 15.08
CA LEU A 76 -0.43 8.88 13.71
C LEU A 76 -1.96 8.94 13.65
N LYS A 77 -2.65 8.31 14.61
CA LYS A 77 -4.12 8.27 14.65
C LYS A 77 -4.77 9.61 14.97
N VAL A 78 -4.06 10.48 15.71
CA VAL A 78 -4.60 11.77 16.17
C VAL A 78 -4.22 12.92 15.22
N SER A 79 -3.17 12.76 14.41
CA SER A 79 -2.71 13.81 13.49
C SER A 79 -3.49 13.81 12.16
N ASN A 80 -4.42 14.75 12.02
CA ASN A 80 -5.23 14.95 10.80
C ASN A 80 -4.44 15.45 9.57
N SER A 81 -3.17 15.83 9.72
CA SER A 81 -2.33 16.35 8.62
C SER A 81 -0.99 15.64 8.52
N ASN A 82 -1.05 14.31 8.48
CA ASN A 82 0.15 13.50 8.44
C ASN A 82 0.90 13.66 7.11
N ILE A 83 2.20 13.94 7.18
CA ILE A 83 3.13 13.99 6.04
C ILE A 83 3.03 12.74 5.16
N HIS A 84 2.72 11.60 5.76
CA HIS A 84 2.52 10.32 5.07
C HIS A 84 1.36 10.36 4.07
N TRP A 85 0.23 10.99 4.41
CA TRP A 85 -0.91 11.11 3.49
C TRP A 85 -0.59 11.96 2.27
N ARG A 86 0.15 13.06 2.48
CA ARG A 86 0.63 13.92 1.40
C ARG A 86 1.61 13.18 0.50
N ALA A 87 2.58 12.49 1.08
CA ALA A 87 3.55 11.69 0.35
C ALA A 87 2.86 10.59 -0.48
N THR A 88 1.88 9.88 0.10
CA THR A 88 1.06 8.90 -0.64
C THR A 88 0.36 9.53 -1.84
N ALA A 89 -0.31 10.66 -1.66
CA ALA A 89 -1.01 11.33 -2.76
C ALA A 89 -0.04 11.79 -3.86
N GLU A 90 1.10 12.37 -3.49
CA GLU A 90 2.13 12.83 -4.43
C GLU A 90 2.75 11.66 -5.21
N ILE A 91 3.09 10.57 -4.53
CA ILE A 91 3.64 9.36 -5.17
C ILE A 91 2.58 8.73 -6.09
N THR A 92 1.34 8.56 -5.64
CA THR A 92 0.27 8.01 -6.47
C THR A 92 0.07 8.86 -7.73
N ARG A 93 0.06 10.19 -7.60
CA ARG A 93 -0.06 11.09 -8.75
C ARG A 93 1.10 10.89 -9.72
N PHE A 94 2.34 10.89 -9.23
CA PHE A 94 3.52 10.65 -10.06
C PHE A 94 3.43 9.32 -10.81
N MET A 95 2.96 8.26 -10.16
CA MET A 95 2.81 6.94 -10.79
C MET A 95 1.70 6.91 -11.85
N ILE A 96 0.60 7.64 -11.66
CA ILE A 96 -0.46 7.78 -12.67
C ILE A 96 0.07 8.53 -13.90
N GLU A 97 0.88 9.58 -13.68
CA GLU A 97 1.50 10.36 -14.76
C GLU A 97 2.59 9.56 -15.51
N ASN A 98 3.13 8.50 -14.91
CA ASN A 98 4.24 7.69 -15.44
C ASN A 98 3.91 6.18 -15.47
N LEU A 99 2.69 5.81 -15.84
CA LEU A 99 2.26 4.40 -15.88
C LEU A 99 3.15 3.57 -16.81
N LEU A 100 3.56 2.41 -16.31
CA LEU A 100 4.29 1.43 -17.10
C LEU A 100 3.32 0.63 -17.99
N SER A 101 3.83 0.12 -19.11
CA SER A 101 3.04 -0.68 -20.06
C SER A 101 2.57 -2.03 -19.52
N LYS A 102 3.23 -2.55 -18.48
CA LYS A 102 2.85 -3.78 -17.79
C LYS A 102 2.32 -3.45 -16.40
N PRO A 103 1.28 -4.15 -15.91
CA PRO A 103 0.76 -3.92 -14.56
C PRO A 103 1.80 -4.37 -13.53
N TYR A 104 1.85 -3.67 -12.39
CA TYR A 104 2.85 -3.87 -11.35
C TYR A 104 2.24 -3.63 -9.96
N VAL A 105 2.94 -4.11 -8.92
CA VAL A 105 2.63 -3.79 -7.52
C VAL A 105 3.84 -3.13 -6.90
N LEU A 106 3.67 -1.95 -6.32
CA LEU A 106 4.67 -1.30 -5.49
C LEU A 106 4.28 -1.44 -4.02
N ASN A 107 5.19 -1.94 -3.18
CA ASN A 107 5.03 -1.96 -1.72
C ASN A 107 5.93 -0.86 -1.13
N ILE A 108 5.33 0.20 -0.61
CA ILE A 108 6.03 1.38 -0.12
C ILE A 108 5.86 1.47 1.40
N ASN A 109 6.97 1.46 2.11
CA ASN A 109 7.02 1.61 3.56
C ASN A 109 7.65 2.95 3.90
N PHE A 110 6.92 3.82 4.60
CA PHE A 110 7.45 5.07 5.13
C PHE A 110 8.05 4.84 6.53
N PRO A 111 9.19 5.48 6.85
CA PRO A 111 9.63 5.58 8.23
C PRO A 111 8.64 6.42 9.04
N PHE A 112 8.58 6.26 10.36
CA PHE A 112 7.66 7.06 11.20
C PHE A 112 7.82 8.58 11.01
N LYS A 113 9.07 9.05 10.88
CA LYS A 113 9.41 10.47 10.61
C LYS A 113 9.95 10.62 9.19
N ILE A 114 9.35 11.54 8.43
CA ILE A 114 9.87 11.99 7.13
C ILE A 114 10.50 13.38 7.31
N GLY A 115 11.83 13.44 7.21
CA GLY A 115 12.63 14.66 7.11
C GLY A 115 13.05 15.02 5.67
N LYS A 116 13.80 16.10 5.50
CA LYS A 116 14.22 16.63 4.18
C LYS A 116 15.28 15.78 3.45
N ARG A 117 15.83 14.72 4.07
CA ARG A 117 16.94 13.92 3.53
C ARG A 117 16.70 12.40 3.65
N HIS A 118 15.52 11.91 3.29
CA HIS A 118 15.35 10.47 3.12
C HIS A 118 15.71 10.07 1.70
N GLN A 119 16.54 9.04 1.58
CA GLN A 119 16.78 8.35 0.33
C GLN A 119 15.65 7.34 0.11
N CYS A 120 15.14 7.26 -1.11
CA CYS A 120 14.23 6.19 -1.52
C CYS A 120 15.08 5.03 -2.03
N GLU A 121 14.90 3.85 -1.44
CA GLU A 121 15.59 2.63 -1.87
C GLU A 121 14.58 1.68 -2.50
N VAL A 122 14.92 1.15 -3.68
CA VAL A 122 14.12 0.14 -4.37
C VAL A 122 14.69 -1.24 -4.05
N ASN A 123 13.94 -1.99 -3.24
CA ASN A 123 14.31 -3.34 -2.84
C ASN A 123 13.40 -4.36 -3.53
N HIS A 124 13.96 -5.49 -3.93
CA HIS A 124 13.18 -6.67 -4.32
C HIS A 124 12.78 -7.40 -3.03
N ALA A 125 11.54 -7.89 -2.95
CA ALA A 125 11.08 -8.68 -1.81
C ALA A 125 12.04 -9.86 -1.58
N CYS A 126 12.80 -9.81 -0.48
CA CYS A 126 13.99 -10.63 -0.28
C CYS A 126 13.61 -12.02 0.24
N LYS A 127 14.16 -13.09 -0.36
CA LYS A 127 14.28 -14.42 0.26
C LYS A 127 15.41 -14.37 1.30
N ASN A 128 15.07 -14.27 2.59
CA ASN A 128 15.91 -14.39 3.82
C ASN A 128 16.99 -13.27 4.00
N GLN A 129 17.56 -12.94 5.17
CA GLN A 129 17.86 -13.65 6.44
C GLN A 129 17.94 -12.67 7.64
N VAL A 130 17.45 -13.07 8.82
CA VAL A 130 18.26 -13.47 10.00
C VAL A 130 17.54 -14.63 10.66
#